data_AF-A0A429HPI3-F1
#
_entry.id   AF-A0A429HPI3-F1
#
_cell.length_a   1.000
_cell.length_b   1.000
_cell.length_c   1.000
_cell.angle_alpha   90.00
_cell.angle_beta   90.00
_cell.angle_gamma   90.00
#
_symmetry.space_group_name_H-M   'P 1'
#
loop_
_entity.id
_entity.type
_entity.pdbx_description
1 polymer ?
#
loop_
_entity_poly.entity_id
_entity_poly.type
_entity_poly.pdbx_seq_one_letter_code
_entity_poly.pdbx_strand_id
1 'polypeptide(L)'
;MPQIRVLSKGARITAGALCLLFLLHTLYWLGHDLVSTGPGPLWDLWTGGTSVSGGRGPGSGGVTDDGYPVSTPYEVGLALVQGAAVVTAFAGRRVAGGLLAVATVLTLSLRVQAIVSTGSHTSTNRWFIGLEGGYSSDSTFGAVFLSSGALVPLTLIAAVVLLAGMRTWPRPGADAGPPPTRPAAPAGPVSAIALGASALLWVIWICYVMAQSLGSGDGVPLDVIFTGRGLLVSLLGLAPGWVWATFLPLAAVGALLAATRRVSARGFAIGTALVVLPVSFLDMCAYLRTGTFFALGDFAPFGALLSRAQMLVHLAGSIAVLALMGRRGEPARPGMPGMPGPGLPGYAVPGAPGFAGAPAYGNPGGPVPGAAGPGAPMPGGPVPGAPMPGGYGGYQQPPVGPAPGGYPGPAGPPPAGPPAPGGYPPPQGGFGPPPTG
;
A
#
# COMPACT_ATOMS: atom_id res chain seq x y z
N MET A 1 9.43 -8.64 23.47
CA MET A 1 9.07 -9.14 22.12
C MET A 1 8.19 -8.09 21.42
N PRO A 2 8.39 -7.79 20.13
CA PRO A 2 7.55 -6.85 19.38
C PRO A 2 6.11 -7.37 19.28
N GLN A 3 5.16 -6.53 19.69
CA GLN A 3 3.74 -6.89 19.64
C GLN A 3 3.17 -6.62 18.24
N ILE A 4 2.49 -7.61 17.66
CA ILE A 4 1.74 -7.41 16.41
C ILE A 4 0.55 -6.51 16.72
N ARG A 5 0.36 -5.43 15.96
CA ARG A 5 -0.84 -4.59 16.06
C ARG A 5 -1.80 -4.84 14.90
N VAL A 6 -3.08 -4.93 15.21
CA VAL A 6 -4.19 -5.11 14.27
C VAL A 6 -5.32 -4.14 14.59
N LEU A 7 -6.11 -3.79 13.58
CA LEU A 7 -7.27 -2.92 13.76
C LEU A 7 -8.43 -3.71 14.41
N SER A 8 -9.02 -3.15 15.46
CA SER A 8 -10.15 -3.76 16.16
C SER A 8 -11.39 -3.90 15.27
N LYS A 9 -12.34 -4.77 15.64
CA LYS A 9 -13.60 -4.95 14.89
C LYS A 9 -14.41 -3.65 14.84
N GLY A 10 -14.58 -2.98 15.98
CA GLY A 10 -15.32 -1.71 16.06
C GLY A 10 -14.69 -0.63 15.16
N ALA A 11 -13.39 -0.40 15.30
CA ALA A 11 -12.70 0.59 14.47
C ALA A 11 -12.74 0.28 12.97
N ARG A 12 -12.70 -1.01 12.56
CA ARG A 12 -12.90 -1.39 11.15
C ARG A 12 -14.28 -1.01 10.64
N ILE A 13 -15.33 -1.29 11.40
CA ILE A 13 -16.71 -1.00 10.98
C ILE A 13 -16.91 0.53 10.92
N THR A 14 -16.50 1.27 11.95
CA THR A 14 -16.64 2.73 12.00
C THR A 14 -15.84 3.41 10.89
N ALA A 15 -14.55 3.08 10.74
CA ALA A 15 -13.74 3.64 9.66
C ALA A 15 -14.23 3.18 8.28
N GLY A 16 -14.75 1.96 8.15
CA GLY A 16 -15.39 1.47 6.94
C GLY A 16 -16.65 2.28 6.56
N ALA A 17 -17.48 2.64 7.53
CA ALA A 17 -18.65 3.49 7.32
C ALA A 17 -18.25 4.92 6.90
N LEU A 18 -17.24 5.51 7.53
CA LEU A 18 -16.70 6.81 7.12
C LEU A 18 -16.11 6.74 5.69
N CYS A 19 -15.38 5.66 5.39
CA CYS A 19 -14.81 5.44 4.06
C CYS A 19 -15.89 5.22 3.00
N LEU A 20 -17.05 4.65 3.35
CA LEU A 20 -18.21 4.56 2.47
C LEU A 20 -18.75 5.94 2.11
N LEU A 21 -18.81 6.89 3.06
CA LEU A 21 -19.19 8.27 2.75
C LEU A 21 -18.19 8.92 1.79
N PHE A 22 -16.89 8.67 1.98
CA PHE A 22 -15.85 9.16 1.05
C PHE A 22 -16.04 8.58 -0.35
N LEU A 23 -16.35 7.29 -0.44
CA LEU A 23 -16.65 6.60 -1.70
C LEU A 23 -17.86 7.19 -2.41
N LEU A 24 -18.97 7.38 -1.69
CA LEU A 24 -20.21 7.92 -2.27
C LEU A 24 -19.99 9.32 -2.84
N HIS A 25 -19.26 10.17 -2.13
CA HIS A 25 -18.90 11.49 -2.63
C HIS A 25 -17.99 11.44 -3.87
N THR A 26 -16.99 10.56 -3.87
CA THR A 26 -16.08 10.39 -5.01
C THR A 26 -16.83 9.87 -6.25
N LEU A 27 -17.73 8.88 -6.06
CA LEU A 27 -18.58 8.34 -7.12
C LEU A 27 -19.59 9.38 -7.62
N TYR A 28 -20.12 10.23 -6.74
CA TYR A 28 -21.03 11.31 -7.14
C TYR A 28 -20.36 12.24 -8.15
N TRP A 29 -19.13 12.71 -7.88
CA TRP A 29 -18.44 13.63 -8.79
C TRP A 29 -17.94 12.96 -10.06
N LEU A 30 -17.50 11.69 -10.00
CA LEU A 30 -17.23 10.91 -11.21
C LEU A 30 -18.50 10.72 -12.06
N GLY A 31 -19.64 10.43 -11.43
CA GLY A 31 -20.93 10.31 -12.10
C GLY A 31 -21.42 11.63 -12.68
N HIS A 32 -21.21 12.73 -11.96
CA HIS A 32 -21.49 14.09 -12.43
C HIS A 32 -20.75 14.37 -13.75
N ASP A 33 -19.44 14.19 -13.79
CA ASP A 33 -18.64 14.43 -15.01
C ASP A 33 -19.03 13.51 -16.16
N LEU A 34 -19.35 12.24 -15.87
CA LEU A 34 -19.84 11.30 -16.89
C LEU A 34 -21.18 11.75 -17.50
N VAL A 35 -22.06 12.35 -16.71
CA VAL A 35 -23.37 12.83 -17.16
C VAL A 35 -23.27 14.19 -17.84
N SER A 36 -22.46 15.12 -17.31
CA SER A 36 -22.32 16.48 -17.86
C SER A 36 -21.47 16.53 -19.12
N THR A 37 -20.38 15.76 -19.15
CA THR A 37 -19.36 15.84 -20.21
C THR A 37 -19.43 14.64 -21.17
N GLY A 38 -19.97 13.51 -20.72
CA GLY A 38 -20.01 12.26 -21.48
C GLY A 38 -18.68 11.48 -21.42
N PRO A 39 -18.72 10.16 -21.62
CA PRO A 39 -17.55 9.29 -21.43
C PRO A 39 -16.42 9.52 -22.45
N GLY A 40 -16.76 9.84 -23.71
CA GLY A 40 -15.78 10.08 -24.78
C GLY A 40 -14.97 11.36 -24.53
N PRO A 41 -15.62 12.53 -24.38
CA PRO A 41 -14.91 13.77 -24.10
C PRO A 41 -14.16 13.75 -22.76
N LEU A 42 -14.71 13.09 -21.73
CA LEU A 42 -14.00 12.90 -20.46
C LEU A 42 -12.73 12.04 -20.62
N TRP A 43 -12.80 10.98 -21.43
CA TRP A 43 -11.63 10.18 -21.80
C TRP A 43 -10.59 11.01 -22.57
N ASP A 44 -11.04 11.80 -23.55
CA ASP A 44 -10.17 12.68 -24.32
C ASP A 44 -9.47 13.71 -23.43
N LEU A 45 -10.19 14.30 -22.48
CA LEU A 45 -9.63 15.20 -21.48
C LEU A 45 -8.56 14.51 -20.63
N TRP A 46 -8.84 13.32 -20.08
CA TRP A 46 -7.90 12.59 -19.23
C TRP A 46 -6.69 12.04 -19.98
N THR A 47 -6.81 11.81 -21.29
CA THR A 47 -5.73 11.31 -22.15
C THR A 47 -5.07 12.39 -23.00
N GLY A 48 -5.29 13.67 -22.72
CA GLY A 48 -4.68 14.78 -23.46
C GLY A 48 -5.10 14.88 -24.93
N GLY A 49 -6.24 14.28 -25.28
CA GLY A 49 -6.89 14.40 -26.57
C GLY A 49 -7.58 15.74 -26.82
N THR A 50 -7.92 16.45 -25.75
CA THR A 50 -8.53 17.78 -25.79
C THR A 50 -7.68 18.74 -24.96
N SER A 51 -7.33 19.89 -25.52
CA SER A 51 -6.59 20.92 -24.78
C SER A 51 -7.53 21.70 -23.86
N VAL A 52 -7.17 21.78 -22.57
CA VAL A 52 -7.89 22.58 -21.56
C VAL A 52 -7.67 24.08 -21.77
N SER A 53 -6.52 24.46 -22.35
CA SER A 53 -6.33 25.77 -22.94
C SER A 53 -7.06 25.81 -24.28
N GLY A 54 -8.10 26.63 -24.39
CA GLY A 54 -8.77 26.90 -25.66
C GLY A 54 -7.78 27.49 -26.65
N GLY A 55 -7.14 26.64 -27.46
CA GLY A 55 -6.48 27.09 -28.66
C GLY A 55 -7.51 27.81 -29.52
N ARG A 56 -7.18 29.00 -30.04
CA ARG A 56 -7.99 29.73 -31.03
C ARG A 56 -7.79 29.13 -32.44
N GLY A 57 -7.87 27.80 -32.56
CA GLY A 57 -7.88 27.13 -33.85
C GLY A 57 -9.33 26.90 -34.30
N PRO A 58 -9.68 27.15 -35.58
CA PRO A 58 -10.94 26.65 -36.11
C PRO A 58 -10.90 25.11 -36.02
N GLY A 59 -11.71 24.53 -35.12
CA GLY A 59 -11.77 23.07 -34.89
C GLY A 59 -11.15 22.57 -33.59
N SER A 60 -10.50 23.42 -32.77
CA SER A 60 -10.09 23.02 -31.42
C SER A 60 -11.28 23.15 -30.47
N GLY A 61 -12.05 22.07 -30.35
CA GLY A 61 -13.15 21.90 -29.40
C GLY A 61 -12.66 21.93 -27.96
N GLY A 62 -12.31 23.12 -27.47
CA GLY A 62 -12.05 23.35 -26.04
C GLY A 62 -13.27 22.97 -25.20
N VAL A 63 -13.02 22.64 -23.93
CA VAL A 63 -14.09 22.31 -22.99
C VAL A 63 -15.00 23.54 -22.85
N THR A 64 -16.29 23.40 -23.14
CA THR A 64 -17.27 24.46 -22.89
C THR A 64 -17.34 24.77 -21.40
N ASP A 65 -17.62 26.02 -21.03
CA ASP A 65 -17.67 26.44 -19.61
C ASP A 65 -18.59 25.55 -18.76
N ASP A 66 -19.70 25.07 -19.32
CA ASP A 66 -20.66 24.19 -18.64
C ASP A 66 -20.18 22.72 -18.49
N GLY A 67 -19.07 22.36 -19.14
CA GLY A 67 -18.49 21.01 -19.17
C GLY A 67 -17.15 20.88 -18.44
N TYR A 68 -16.75 21.89 -17.66
CA TYR A 68 -15.47 21.88 -16.95
C TYR A 68 -15.39 20.69 -15.98
N PRO A 69 -14.32 19.88 -16.04
CA PRO A 69 -14.21 18.66 -15.25
C PRO A 69 -14.13 18.97 -13.75
N VAL A 70 -14.93 18.27 -12.96
CA VAL A 70 -14.78 18.28 -11.51
C VAL A 70 -13.69 17.31 -11.09
N SER A 71 -13.62 16.15 -11.73
CA SER A 71 -12.78 15.02 -11.35
C SER A 71 -11.50 14.89 -12.18
N THR A 72 -10.53 14.18 -11.60
CA THR A 72 -9.28 13.80 -12.25
C THR A 72 -9.15 12.27 -12.29
N PRO A 73 -8.16 11.75 -13.04
CA PRO A 73 -7.71 10.36 -12.91
C PRO A 73 -7.47 9.90 -11.46
N TYR A 74 -7.08 10.79 -10.55
CA TYR A 74 -6.90 10.45 -9.14
C TYR A 74 -8.21 10.04 -8.46
N GLU A 75 -9.36 10.57 -8.88
CA GLU A 75 -10.66 10.20 -8.29
C GLU A 75 -11.05 8.76 -8.66
N VAL A 76 -10.67 8.29 -9.85
CA VAL A 76 -10.84 6.88 -10.23
C VAL A 76 -10.01 5.98 -9.30
N GLY A 77 -8.73 6.33 -9.13
CA GLY A 77 -7.85 5.61 -8.20
C GLY A 77 -8.35 5.64 -6.76
N LEU A 78 -8.82 6.80 -6.30
CA LEU A 78 -9.38 6.99 -4.97
C LEU A 78 -10.65 6.14 -4.76
N ALA A 79 -11.56 6.10 -5.74
CA ALA A 79 -12.76 5.28 -5.69
C ALA A 79 -12.43 3.78 -5.58
N LEU A 80 -11.42 3.31 -6.33
CA LEU A 80 -10.96 1.91 -6.24
C LEU A 80 -10.44 1.57 -4.84
N VAL A 81 -9.63 2.45 -4.24
CA VAL A 81 -9.10 2.26 -2.90
C VAL A 81 -10.17 2.34 -1.83
N GLN A 82 -11.05 3.33 -1.89
CA GLN A 82 -12.16 3.47 -0.95
C GLN A 82 -13.11 2.28 -1.05
N GLY A 83 -13.46 1.84 -2.26
CA GLY A 83 -14.25 0.63 -2.50
C GLY A 83 -13.60 -0.62 -1.91
N ALA A 84 -12.32 -0.84 -2.19
CA ALA A 84 -11.57 -1.96 -1.61
C ALA A 84 -11.50 -1.88 -0.06
N ALA A 85 -11.30 -0.68 0.49
CA ALA A 85 -11.26 -0.44 1.93
C ALA A 85 -12.61 -0.77 2.58
N VAL A 86 -13.72 -0.30 2.01
CA VAL A 86 -15.09 -0.56 2.47
C VAL A 86 -15.41 -2.05 2.45
N VAL A 87 -15.19 -2.72 1.31
CA VAL A 87 -15.45 -4.16 1.16
C VAL A 87 -14.62 -4.97 2.16
N THR A 88 -13.32 -4.67 2.28
CA THR A 88 -12.44 -5.41 3.19
C THR A 88 -12.76 -5.11 4.66
N ALA A 89 -13.20 -3.90 5.00
CA ALA A 89 -13.61 -3.53 6.35
C ALA A 89 -14.85 -4.30 6.80
N PHE A 90 -15.91 -4.30 5.98
CA PHE A 90 -17.17 -5.00 6.29
C PHE A 90 -17.03 -6.52 6.20
N ALA A 91 -16.19 -7.04 5.31
CA ALA A 91 -15.83 -8.46 5.29
C ALA A 91 -14.92 -8.88 6.48
N GLY A 92 -14.59 -7.96 7.40
CA GLY A 92 -13.77 -8.26 8.58
C GLY A 92 -12.33 -8.66 8.26
N ARG A 93 -11.82 -8.31 7.07
CA ARG A 93 -10.44 -8.61 6.66
C ARG A 93 -9.47 -7.69 7.39
N ARG A 94 -8.29 -8.20 7.75
CA ARG A 94 -7.26 -7.42 8.47
C ARG A 94 -6.48 -6.47 7.56
N VAL A 95 -6.52 -6.72 6.25
CA VAL A 95 -5.94 -5.86 5.20
C VAL A 95 -6.62 -4.48 5.16
N ALA A 96 -7.86 -4.38 5.63
CA ALA A 96 -8.65 -3.14 5.65
C ALA A 96 -7.92 -1.97 6.33
N GLY A 97 -7.14 -2.20 7.39
CA GLY A 97 -6.49 -1.10 8.10
C GLY A 97 -5.50 -0.30 7.23
N GLY A 98 -4.73 -0.98 6.39
CA GLY A 98 -3.81 -0.31 5.46
C GLY A 98 -4.54 0.42 4.33
N LEU A 99 -5.59 -0.21 3.78
CA LEU A 99 -6.42 0.40 2.74
C LEU A 99 -7.15 1.66 3.25
N LEU A 100 -7.76 1.57 4.44
CA LEU A 100 -8.44 2.68 5.08
C LEU A 100 -7.48 3.83 5.38
N ALA A 101 -6.24 3.54 5.81
CA ALA A 101 -5.23 4.58 6.03
C ALA A 101 -4.89 5.33 4.73
N VAL A 102 -4.62 4.60 3.63
CA VAL A 102 -4.35 5.21 2.32
C VAL A 102 -5.56 6.00 1.82
N ALA A 103 -6.77 5.42 1.91
CA ALA A 103 -8.02 6.08 1.53
C ALA A 103 -8.21 7.41 2.29
N THR A 104 -7.96 7.39 3.61
CA THR A 104 -8.17 8.55 4.48
C THR A 104 -7.17 9.66 4.18
N VAL A 105 -5.87 9.32 4.01
CA VAL A 105 -4.81 10.29 3.69
C VAL A 105 -5.06 10.96 2.34
N LEU A 106 -5.40 10.16 1.31
CA LEU A 106 -5.67 10.70 -0.02
C LEU A 106 -6.94 11.55 -0.05
N THR A 107 -8.01 11.11 0.61
CA THR A 107 -9.25 11.90 0.71
C THR A 107 -8.96 13.23 1.41
N LEU A 108 -8.23 13.21 2.53
CA LEU A 108 -7.86 14.45 3.23
C LEU A 108 -7.07 15.39 2.31
N SER A 109 -6.03 14.88 1.65
CA SER A 109 -5.18 15.69 0.77
C SER A 109 -5.96 16.33 -0.39
N LEU A 110 -6.71 15.52 -1.14
CA LEU A 110 -7.52 15.99 -2.28
C LEU A 110 -8.58 17.00 -1.85
N ARG A 111 -9.27 16.77 -0.72
CA ARG A 111 -10.36 17.65 -0.29
C ARG A 111 -9.84 18.94 0.36
N VAL A 112 -8.70 18.92 1.05
CA VAL A 112 -8.07 20.16 1.52
C VAL A 112 -7.64 21.03 0.33
N GLN A 113 -6.99 20.44 -0.67
CA GLN A 113 -6.61 21.20 -1.86
C GLN A 113 -7.82 21.76 -2.60
N ALA A 114 -8.90 20.98 -2.73
CA ALA A 114 -10.15 21.44 -3.35
C ALA A 114 -10.77 22.63 -2.59
N ILE A 115 -10.79 22.63 -1.26
CA ILE A 115 -11.29 23.76 -0.46
C ILE A 115 -10.44 25.00 -0.71
N VAL A 116 -9.12 24.85 -0.69
CA VAL A 116 -8.19 25.97 -0.89
C VAL A 116 -8.37 26.56 -2.29
N SER A 117 -8.41 25.73 -3.32
CA SER A 117 -8.51 26.18 -4.71
C SER A 117 -9.88 26.76 -5.07
N THR A 118 -10.96 26.11 -4.66
CA THR A 118 -12.33 26.59 -4.95
C THR A 118 -12.72 27.79 -4.09
N GLY A 119 -12.32 27.82 -2.81
CA GLY A 119 -12.62 28.93 -1.90
C GLY A 119 -11.80 30.20 -2.17
N SER A 120 -10.63 30.05 -2.82
CA SER A 120 -9.76 31.18 -3.16
C SER A 120 -9.93 31.67 -4.60
N HIS A 121 -10.79 31.01 -5.39
CA HIS A 121 -11.00 31.37 -6.78
C HIS A 121 -11.84 32.64 -6.88
N THR A 122 -11.32 33.64 -7.58
CA THR A 122 -12.04 34.86 -7.92
C THR A 122 -11.70 35.28 -9.35
N SER A 123 -12.42 36.26 -9.89
CA SER A 123 -12.14 36.83 -11.22
C SER A 123 -10.71 37.36 -11.37
N THR A 124 -10.12 37.86 -10.27
CA THR A 124 -8.75 38.39 -10.18
C THR A 124 -7.74 37.38 -9.61
N ASN A 125 -8.20 36.31 -8.97
CA ASN A 125 -7.37 35.23 -8.42
C ASN A 125 -7.75 33.89 -9.07
N ARG A 126 -7.15 33.61 -10.22
CA ARG A 126 -7.50 32.43 -11.03
C ARG A 126 -6.65 31.22 -10.66
N TRP A 127 -7.34 30.17 -10.23
CA TRP A 127 -6.71 28.89 -9.84
C TRP A 127 -6.76 27.84 -10.95
N PHE A 128 -7.72 27.95 -11.86
CA PHE A 128 -8.05 26.91 -12.84
C PHE A 128 -7.76 27.39 -14.26
N ILE A 129 -7.07 26.57 -15.04
CA ILE A 129 -6.80 26.79 -16.46
C ILE A 129 -8.11 26.61 -17.24
N GLY A 130 -8.34 27.45 -18.26
CA GLY A 130 -9.49 27.34 -19.15
C GLY A 130 -10.74 28.11 -18.67
N LEU A 131 -10.75 28.62 -17.43
CA LEU A 131 -11.87 29.38 -16.85
C LEU A 131 -11.66 30.90 -16.93
N GLU A 132 -11.11 31.38 -18.04
CA GLU A 132 -10.65 32.77 -18.18
C GLU A 132 -11.78 33.80 -18.38
N GLY A 133 -12.96 33.34 -18.81
CA GLY A 133 -14.17 34.16 -19.02
C GLY A 133 -15.06 34.32 -17.78
N GLY A 134 -14.70 33.68 -16.66
CA GLY A 134 -15.59 33.50 -15.51
C GLY A 134 -16.39 32.21 -15.66
N TYR A 135 -16.44 31.40 -14.60
CA TYR A 135 -17.20 30.16 -14.60
C TYR A 135 -18.69 30.47 -14.41
N SER A 136 -19.54 29.98 -15.30
CA SER A 136 -20.99 30.23 -15.31
C SER A 136 -21.74 29.55 -14.14
N SER A 137 -21.20 28.47 -13.56
CA SER A 137 -21.90 27.68 -12.53
C SER A 137 -21.29 27.84 -11.13
N ASP A 138 -21.55 28.99 -10.51
CA ASP A 138 -21.26 29.25 -9.08
C ASP A 138 -21.77 28.12 -8.17
N SER A 139 -22.86 27.44 -8.56
CA SER A 139 -23.42 26.30 -7.83
C SER A 139 -22.49 25.09 -7.75
N THR A 140 -21.76 24.75 -8.82
CA THR A 140 -20.87 23.57 -8.84
C THR A 140 -19.63 23.84 -8.00
N PHE A 141 -19.05 25.05 -8.13
CA PHE A 141 -17.96 25.50 -7.26
C PHE A 141 -18.36 25.47 -5.79
N GLY A 142 -19.50 26.08 -5.45
CA GLY A 142 -20.03 26.08 -4.10
C GLY A 142 -20.29 24.66 -3.58
N ALA A 143 -20.84 23.78 -4.40
CA ALA A 143 -21.06 22.38 -4.04
C ALA A 143 -19.75 21.62 -3.80
N VAL A 144 -18.73 21.78 -4.64
CA VAL A 144 -17.40 21.18 -4.44
C VAL A 144 -16.76 21.71 -3.16
N PHE A 145 -16.80 23.02 -2.92
CA PHE A 145 -16.27 23.66 -1.72
C PHE A 145 -16.94 23.12 -0.45
N LEU A 146 -18.27 23.15 -0.39
CA LEU A 146 -19.03 22.71 0.78
C LEU A 146 -18.90 21.20 1.03
N SER A 147 -19.00 20.39 -0.02
CA SER A 147 -18.90 18.93 0.12
C SER A 147 -17.48 18.47 0.48
N SER A 148 -16.44 19.11 -0.08
CA SER A 148 -15.04 18.88 0.33
C SER A 148 -14.81 19.35 1.77
N GLY A 149 -15.35 20.53 2.13
CA GLY A 149 -15.35 21.10 3.47
C GLY A 149 -15.94 20.17 4.51
N ALA A 150 -17.04 19.50 4.19
CA ALA A 150 -17.67 18.51 5.06
C ALA A 150 -16.85 17.21 5.20
N LEU A 151 -16.12 16.80 4.16
CA LEU A 151 -15.31 15.59 4.21
C LEU A 151 -14.02 15.74 5.03
N VAL A 152 -13.39 16.91 5.04
CA VAL A 152 -12.15 17.13 5.82
C VAL A 152 -12.30 16.74 7.30
N PRO A 153 -13.27 17.24 8.08
CA PRO A 153 -13.42 16.82 9.48
C PRO A 153 -13.72 15.32 9.60
N LEU A 154 -14.47 14.72 8.67
CA LEU A 154 -14.74 13.28 8.66
C LEU A 154 -13.46 12.46 8.43
N THR A 155 -12.52 12.93 7.60
CA THR A 155 -11.22 12.26 7.42
C THR A 155 -10.35 12.35 8.68
N LEU A 156 -10.43 13.45 9.44
CA LEU A 156 -9.76 13.56 10.74
C LEU A 156 -10.38 12.60 11.77
N ILE A 157 -11.71 12.49 11.82
CA ILE A 157 -12.40 11.51 12.65
C ILE A 157 -11.99 10.09 12.25
N ALA A 158 -11.92 9.78 10.94
CA ALA A 158 -11.45 8.49 10.46
C ALA A 158 -10.01 8.19 10.89
N ALA A 159 -9.11 9.18 10.81
CA ALA A 159 -7.74 9.05 11.28
C ALA A 159 -7.67 8.74 12.78
N VAL A 160 -8.44 9.45 13.61
CA VAL A 160 -8.54 9.19 15.05
C VAL A 160 -9.09 7.78 15.32
N VAL A 161 -10.14 7.36 14.62
CA VAL A 161 -10.72 6.01 14.75
C VAL A 161 -9.69 4.93 14.37
N LEU A 162 -8.91 5.14 13.31
CA LEU A 162 -7.86 4.22 12.89
C LEU A 162 -6.76 4.12 13.94
N LEU A 163 -6.29 5.25 14.47
CA LEU A 163 -5.23 5.31 15.48
C LEU A 163 -5.68 4.69 16.82
N ALA A 164 -6.83 5.11 17.34
CA ALA A 164 -7.41 4.60 18.59
C ALA A 164 -7.85 3.13 18.46
N GLY A 165 -8.14 2.68 17.25
CA GLY A 165 -8.58 1.33 16.93
C GLY A 165 -7.49 0.26 16.94
N MET A 166 -6.21 0.65 16.98
CA MET A 166 -5.07 -0.26 16.92
C MET A 166 -4.90 -1.03 18.24
N ARG A 167 -4.86 -2.36 18.17
CA ARG A 167 -4.73 -3.24 19.34
C ARG A 167 -3.66 -4.31 19.14
N THR A 168 -3.08 -4.78 20.22
CA THR A 168 -2.08 -5.85 20.23
C THR A 168 -2.73 -7.22 19.98
N TRP A 169 -1.99 -8.11 19.30
CA TRP A 169 -2.36 -9.50 19.02
C TRP A 169 -1.24 -10.44 19.49
N PRO A 170 -1.55 -11.56 20.17
CA PRO A 170 -2.87 -11.98 20.67
C PRO A 170 -3.32 -11.13 21.87
N ARG A 171 -4.64 -10.99 22.06
CA ARG A 171 -5.20 -10.26 23.20
C ARG A 171 -5.25 -11.19 24.42
N PRO A 172 -4.81 -10.75 25.62
CA PRO A 172 -4.97 -11.55 26.84
C PRO A 172 -6.46 -11.87 27.08
N GLY A 173 -6.77 -13.14 27.36
CA GLY A 173 -8.13 -13.59 27.72
C GLY A 173 -9.14 -13.71 26.58
N ALA A 174 -8.71 -13.72 25.31
CA ALA A 174 -9.60 -13.98 24.17
C ALA A 174 -9.04 -15.08 23.28
N ASP A 175 -9.91 -15.96 22.78
CA ASP A 175 -9.58 -16.93 21.75
C ASP A 175 -8.99 -16.18 20.55
N ALA A 176 -7.69 -16.34 20.37
CA ALA A 176 -6.95 -15.67 19.31
C ALA A 176 -7.38 -16.31 17.98
N GLY A 177 -8.45 -15.77 17.38
CA GLY A 177 -8.85 -16.12 16.02
C GLY A 177 -7.67 -16.00 15.03
N PRO A 178 -7.83 -16.48 13.79
CA PRO A 178 -6.72 -16.81 12.89
C PRO A 178 -5.66 -15.72 12.81
N PRO A 179 -4.36 -16.08 12.78
CA PRO A 179 -3.26 -15.13 12.83
C PRO A 179 -3.33 -14.10 11.69
N PRO A 180 -2.81 -12.88 11.91
CA PRO A 180 -2.78 -11.87 10.87
C PRO A 180 -1.84 -12.31 9.75
N THR A 181 -2.18 -11.99 8.50
CA THR A 181 -1.32 -12.35 7.36
C THR A 181 -0.32 -11.24 7.06
N ARG A 182 0.94 -11.59 6.87
CA ARG A 182 1.99 -10.72 6.31
C ARG A 182 2.18 -10.98 4.81
N PRO A 183 2.88 -10.09 4.07
CA PRO A 183 3.29 -10.39 2.69
C PRO A 183 4.04 -11.72 2.61
N ALA A 184 3.78 -12.50 1.54
CA ALA A 184 4.55 -13.70 1.25
C ALA A 184 6.02 -13.34 0.95
N ALA A 185 6.92 -14.32 1.06
CA ALA A 185 8.35 -14.08 0.94
C ALA A 185 8.80 -13.23 -0.28
N PRO A 186 8.38 -13.52 -1.52
CA PRO A 186 8.76 -12.70 -2.67
C PRO A 186 7.98 -11.37 -2.73
N ALA A 187 6.77 -11.30 -2.18
CA ALA A 187 5.90 -10.12 -2.30
C ALA A 187 6.46 -8.91 -1.54
N GLY A 188 7.04 -9.12 -0.35
CA GLY A 188 7.61 -8.06 0.48
C GLY A 188 8.73 -7.28 -0.22
N PRO A 189 9.84 -7.92 -0.62
CA PRO A 189 10.94 -7.26 -1.32
C PRO A 189 10.53 -6.60 -2.64
N VAL A 190 9.72 -7.27 -3.47
CA VAL A 190 9.29 -6.67 -4.75
C VAL A 190 8.47 -5.40 -4.52
N SER A 191 7.55 -5.41 -3.53
CA SER A 191 6.77 -4.22 -3.20
C SER A 191 7.61 -3.12 -2.57
N ALA A 192 8.62 -3.49 -1.76
CA ALA A 192 9.58 -2.54 -1.19
C ALA A 192 10.41 -1.85 -2.28
N ILE A 193 10.86 -2.61 -3.28
CA ILE A 193 11.59 -2.09 -4.44
C ILE A 193 10.70 -1.20 -5.29
N ALA A 194 9.48 -1.63 -5.63
CA ALA A 194 8.56 -0.86 -6.46
C ALA A 194 8.17 0.48 -5.80
N LEU A 195 7.74 0.44 -4.54
CA LEU A 195 7.36 1.65 -3.81
C LEU A 195 8.60 2.51 -3.44
N GLY A 196 9.74 1.88 -3.16
CA GLY A 196 10.99 2.58 -2.87
C GLY A 196 11.54 3.31 -4.10
N ALA A 197 11.50 2.67 -5.27
CA ALA A 197 11.85 3.30 -6.55
C ALA A 197 10.90 4.46 -6.86
N SER A 198 9.59 4.30 -6.63
CA SER A 198 8.64 5.41 -6.74
C SER A 198 8.98 6.56 -5.79
N ALA A 199 9.33 6.28 -4.53
CA ALA A 199 9.68 7.31 -3.56
C ALA A 199 10.96 8.05 -3.99
N LEU A 200 11.97 7.32 -4.48
CA LEU A 200 13.20 7.90 -4.98
C LEU A 200 12.97 8.79 -6.20
N LEU A 201 12.14 8.36 -7.16
CA LEU A 201 11.78 9.17 -8.32
C LEU A 201 11.05 10.45 -7.93
N TRP A 202 10.15 10.39 -6.94
CA TRP A 202 9.54 11.60 -6.38
C TRP A 202 10.58 12.55 -5.77
N VAL A 203 11.55 12.04 -5.01
CA VAL A 203 12.63 12.87 -4.45
C VAL A 203 13.45 13.51 -5.56
N ILE A 204 13.85 12.74 -6.58
CA ILE A 204 14.60 13.26 -7.73
C ILE A 204 13.78 14.34 -8.46
N TRP A 205 12.48 14.12 -8.64
CA TRP A 205 11.58 15.09 -9.26
C TRP A 205 11.50 16.39 -8.46
N ILE A 206 11.30 16.29 -7.14
CA ILE A 206 11.28 17.46 -6.25
C ILE A 206 12.60 18.22 -6.34
N CYS A 207 13.74 17.53 -6.23
CA CYS A 207 15.06 18.18 -6.33
C CYS A 207 15.26 18.87 -7.69
N TYR A 208 14.85 18.23 -8.78
CA TYR A 208 14.89 18.81 -10.12
C TYR A 208 14.05 20.09 -10.21
N VAL A 209 12.80 20.06 -9.74
CA VAL A 209 11.93 21.24 -9.78
C VAL A 209 12.46 22.34 -8.85
N MET A 210 12.93 22.02 -7.64
CA MET A 210 13.53 23.01 -6.75
C MET A 210 14.77 23.67 -7.38
N ALA A 211 15.61 22.89 -8.06
CA ALA A 211 16.78 23.42 -8.75
C ALA A 211 16.40 24.38 -9.88
N GLN A 212 15.33 24.09 -10.64
CA GLN A 212 14.83 24.99 -11.68
C GLN A 212 14.17 26.26 -11.08
N SER A 213 13.31 26.10 -10.08
CA SER A 213 12.60 27.23 -9.46
C SER A 213 13.53 28.19 -8.71
N LEU A 214 14.63 27.69 -8.14
CA LEU A 214 15.57 28.51 -7.36
C LEU A 214 16.83 28.93 -8.13
N GLY A 215 17.27 28.14 -9.11
CA GLY A 215 18.60 28.27 -9.71
C GLY A 215 18.65 28.95 -11.07
N SER A 216 17.62 28.80 -11.91
CA SER A 216 17.68 29.23 -13.33
C SER A 216 16.76 30.39 -13.69
N GLY A 217 15.85 30.83 -12.81
CA GLY A 217 14.87 31.89 -13.10
C GLY A 217 13.75 31.50 -14.07
N ASP A 218 13.97 30.47 -14.89
CA ASP A 218 13.00 29.93 -15.87
C ASP A 218 12.02 28.90 -15.27
N GLY A 219 12.18 28.53 -13.99
CA GLY A 219 11.33 27.55 -13.33
C GLY A 219 9.98 28.12 -12.88
N VAL A 220 8.96 27.26 -12.79
CA VAL A 220 7.65 27.64 -12.22
C VAL A 220 7.86 28.06 -10.75
N PRO A 221 7.32 29.20 -10.30
CA PRO A 221 7.42 29.64 -8.91
C PRO A 221 6.89 28.61 -7.91
N LEU A 222 7.54 28.51 -6.75
CA LEU A 222 7.19 27.52 -5.72
C LEU A 222 5.78 27.71 -5.16
N ASP A 223 5.35 28.96 -5.00
CA ASP A 223 3.99 29.28 -4.58
C ASP A 223 2.98 28.72 -5.58
N VAL A 224 3.21 28.88 -6.88
CA VAL A 224 2.36 28.32 -7.95
C VAL A 224 2.35 26.78 -7.92
N ILE A 225 3.49 26.13 -7.67
CA ILE A 225 3.59 24.67 -7.59
C ILE A 225 2.80 24.09 -6.41
N PHE A 226 2.92 24.70 -5.23
CA PHE A 226 2.28 24.20 -4.01
C PHE A 226 0.83 24.63 -3.88
N THR A 227 0.47 25.82 -4.36
CA THR A 227 -0.94 26.24 -4.40
C THR A 227 -1.67 25.61 -5.58
N GLY A 228 -1.00 25.41 -6.71
CA GLY A 228 -1.65 25.08 -7.98
C GLY A 228 -2.33 26.28 -8.63
N ARG A 229 -2.08 27.51 -8.14
CA ARG A 229 -2.70 28.72 -8.69
C ARG A 229 -2.38 28.87 -10.18
N GLY A 230 -3.40 28.77 -11.03
CA GLY A 230 -3.28 28.87 -12.47
C GLY A 230 -2.75 27.60 -13.15
N LEU A 231 -2.70 26.48 -12.42
CA LEU A 231 -2.25 25.18 -12.94
C LEU A 231 -3.33 24.10 -12.90
N LEU A 232 -4.39 24.27 -12.09
CA LEU A 232 -5.40 23.23 -11.93
C LEU A 232 -6.27 23.11 -13.18
N VAL A 233 -6.50 21.89 -13.62
CA VAL A 233 -7.32 21.57 -14.81
C VAL A 233 -8.68 20.97 -14.46
N SER A 234 -9.01 20.88 -13.17
CA SER A 234 -10.27 20.34 -12.64
C SER A 234 -10.48 20.79 -11.19
N LEU A 235 -11.74 20.81 -10.72
CA LEU A 235 -12.09 21.38 -9.41
C LEU A 235 -11.57 20.55 -8.21
N LEU A 236 -11.52 19.23 -8.34
CA LEU A 236 -10.90 18.31 -7.37
C LEU A 236 -9.43 18.00 -7.69
N GLY A 237 -8.82 18.80 -8.58
CA GLY A 237 -7.44 18.62 -8.99
C GLY A 237 -6.45 18.83 -7.84
N LEU A 238 -5.43 17.96 -7.79
CA LEU A 238 -4.35 18.08 -6.82
C LEU A 238 -3.19 18.89 -7.43
N ALA A 239 -2.76 19.96 -6.75
CA ALA A 239 -1.60 20.72 -7.18
C ALA A 239 -0.33 19.85 -7.12
N PRO A 240 0.67 20.08 -7.99
CA PRO A 240 1.88 19.24 -8.03
C PRO A 240 2.59 19.11 -6.69
N GLY A 241 2.73 20.20 -5.92
CA GLY A 241 3.34 20.16 -4.60
C GLY A 241 2.58 19.27 -3.61
N TRP A 242 1.24 19.23 -3.70
CA TRP A 242 0.41 18.34 -2.88
C TRP A 242 0.50 16.89 -3.31
N VAL A 243 0.63 16.61 -4.61
CA VAL A 243 0.92 15.26 -5.12
C VAL A 243 2.21 14.75 -4.46
N TRP A 244 3.26 15.58 -4.40
CA TRP A 244 4.52 15.21 -3.75
C TRP A 244 4.33 14.98 -2.25
N ALA A 245 3.72 15.95 -1.55
CA ALA A 245 3.47 15.87 -0.11
C ALA A 245 2.61 14.66 0.29
N THR A 246 1.86 14.08 -0.64
CA THR A 246 0.99 12.93 -0.40
C THR A 246 1.64 11.62 -0.81
N PHE A 247 2.06 11.50 -2.07
CA PHE A 247 2.52 10.22 -2.62
C PHE A 247 3.95 9.88 -2.20
N LEU A 248 4.82 10.86 -1.92
CA LEU A 248 6.16 10.56 -1.41
C LEU A 248 6.09 9.88 -0.02
N PRO A 249 5.40 10.45 1.00
CA PRO A 249 5.27 9.77 2.28
C PRO A 249 4.55 8.42 2.17
N LEU A 250 3.50 8.33 1.34
CA LEU A 250 2.82 7.06 1.12
C LEU A 250 3.78 6.02 0.53
N ALA A 251 4.47 6.33 -0.56
CA ALA A 251 5.42 5.41 -1.19
C ALA A 251 6.54 5.01 -0.22
N ALA A 252 7.13 5.96 0.51
CA ALA A 252 8.20 5.70 1.48
C ALA A 252 7.75 4.81 2.65
N VAL A 253 6.59 5.12 3.25
CA VAL A 253 6.02 4.31 4.34
C VAL A 253 5.64 2.93 3.84
N GLY A 254 5.01 2.84 2.67
CA GLY A 254 4.66 1.57 2.04
C GLY A 254 5.89 0.70 1.74
N ALA A 255 6.96 1.30 1.23
CA ALA A 255 8.24 0.64 0.99
C ALA A 255 8.85 0.11 2.30
N LEU A 256 8.88 0.93 3.35
CA LEU A 256 9.40 0.54 4.67
C LEU A 256 8.58 -0.60 5.30
N LEU A 257 7.25 -0.51 5.23
CA LEU A 257 6.35 -1.55 5.73
C LEU A 257 6.55 -2.86 4.96
N ALA A 258 6.72 -2.79 3.64
CA ALA A 258 6.97 -3.95 2.79
C ALA A 258 8.34 -4.59 3.04
N ALA A 259 9.40 -3.77 3.16
CA ALA A 259 10.77 -4.21 3.46
C ALA A 259 10.82 -4.93 4.81
N THR A 260 10.12 -4.38 5.82
CA THR A 260 10.02 -4.98 7.16
C THR A 260 8.89 -6.01 7.28
N ARG A 261 8.26 -6.41 6.16
CA ARG A 261 7.17 -7.39 6.07
C ARG A 261 6.09 -7.25 7.14
N ARG A 262 5.70 -6.01 7.44
CA ARG A 262 4.66 -5.73 8.44
C ARG A 262 3.30 -6.25 7.98
N VAL A 263 2.44 -6.58 8.93
CA VAL A 263 1.05 -7.01 8.66
C VAL A 263 0.26 -5.95 7.88
N SER A 264 0.49 -4.67 8.18
CA SER A 264 -0.16 -3.55 7.48
C SER A 264 0.36 -3.34 6.05
N ALA A 265 1.52 -3.88 5.69
CA ALA A 265 2.17 -3.65 4.41
C ALA A 265 1.29 -4.06 3.22
N ARG A 266 0.52 -5.15 3.36
CA ARG A 266 -0.36 -5.62 2.28
C ARG A 266 -1.43 -4.61 1.93
N GLY A 267 -2.21 -4.17 2.92
CA GLY A 267 -3.31 -3.24 2.69
C GLY A 267 -2.81 -1.88 2.22
N PHE A 268 -1.70 -1.44 2.79
CA PHE A 268 -1.08 -0.19 2.43
C PHE A 268 -0.55 -0.22 0.99
N ALA A 269 0.24 -1.24 0.61
CA ALA A 269 0.80 -1.37 -0.73
C ALA A 269 -0.27 -1.56 -1.80
N ILE A 270 -1.29 -2.39 -1.54
CA ILE A 270 -2.46 -2.53 -2.44
C ILE A 270 -3.16 -1.18 -2.59
N GLY A 271 -3.35 -0.45 -1.49
CA GLY A 271 -3.94 0.88 -1.51
C GLY A 271 -3.18 1.84 -2.41
N THR A 272 -1.88 2.00 -2.19
CA THR A 272 -1.05 2.89 -3.02
C THR A 272 -1.09 2.48 -4.50
N ALA A 273 -0.99 1.17 -4.79
CA ALA A 273 -1.03 0.66 -6.15
C ALA A 273 -2.37 0.89 -6.86
N LEU A 274 -3.51 0.72 -6.17
CA LEU A 274 -4.84 0.95 -6.74
C LEU A 274 -5.07 2.42 -7.13
N VAL A 275 -4.46 3.38 -6.43
CA VAL A 275 -4.59 4.81 -6.77
C VAL A 275 -3.68 5.20 -7.92
N VAL A 276 -2.44 4.70 -7.89
CA VAL A 276 -1.41 5.08 -8.86
C VAL A 276 -1.66 4.41 -10.22
N LEU A 277 -2.20 3.19 -10.24
CA LEU A 277 -2.38 2.42 -11.48
C LEU A 277 -3.24 3.14 -12.54
N PRO A 278 -4.46 3.64 -12.25
CA PRO A 278 -5.28 4.32 -13.25
C PRO A 278 -4.62 5.59 -13.79
N VAL A 279 -3.96 6.36 -12.92
CA VAL A 279 -3.28 7.60 -13.29
C VAL A 279 -2.17 7.30 -14.29
N SER A 280 -1.27 6.36 -13.96
CA SER A 280 -0.14 6.04 -14.84
C SER A 280 -0.55 5.31 -16.13
N PHE A 281 -1.67 4.59 -16.10
CA PHE A 281 -2.25 4.03 -17.32
C PHE A 281 -2.77 5.14 -18.25
N LEU A 282 -3.48 6.14 -17.70
CA LEU A 282 -3.98 7.27 -18.47
C LEU A 282 -2.85 8.17 -18.98
N ASP A 283 -1.80 8.38 -18.18
CA ASP A 283 -0.58 9.07 -18.62
C ASP A 283 0.08 8.33 -19.81
N MET A 284 0.17 6.99 -19.75
CA MET A 284 0.69 6.19 -20.86
C MET A 284 -0.16 6.37 -22.11
N CYS A 285 -1.49 6.29 -21.98
CA CYS A 285 -2.40 6.56 -23.09
C CYS A 285 -2.20 7.97 -23.65
N ALA A 286 -2.01 8.98 -22.80
CA ALA A 286 -1.75 10.35 -23.22
C ALA A 286 -0.44 10.50 -24.00
N TYR A 287 0.65 9.89 -23.52
CA TYR A 287 1.93 9.89 -24.23
C TYR A 287 1.87 9.16 -25.58
N LEU A 288 1.14 8.04 -25.66
CA LEU A 288 0.95 7.31 -26.90
C LEU A 288 0.10 8.12 -27.89
N ARG A 289 -1.00 8.71 -27.42
CA ARG A 289 -1.92 9.52 -28.24
C ARG A 289 -1.25 10.75 -28.82
N THR A 290 -0.43 11.43 -28.02
CA THR A 290 0.29 12.64 -28.44
C THR A 290 1.58 12.34 -29.21
N GLY A 291 1.96 11.06 -29.36
CA GLY A 291 3.22 10.68 -30.00
C GLY A 291 4.47 11.10 -29.22
N THR A 292 4.32 11.47 -27.95
CA THR A 292 5.41 12.02 -27.11
C THR A 292 6.07 10.98 -26.20
N PHE A 293 5.69 9.70 -26.32
CA PHE A 293 6.24 8.64 -25.49
C PHE A 293 7.77 8.54 -25.57
N PHE A 294 8.33 8.63 -26.77
CA PHE A 294 9.78 8.62 -27.01
C PHE A 294 10.38 10.02 -27.26
N ALA A 295 9.55 11.06 -27.26
CA ALA A 295 10.00 12.43 -27.45
C ALA A 295 10.36 13.08 -26.11
N LEU A 296 11.64 13.44 -25.93
CA LEU A 296 12.10 14.13 -24.72
C LEU A 296 11.88 15.66 -24.80
N GLY A 297 11.76 16.21 -26.01
CA GLY A 297 11.60 17.64 -26.24
C GLY A 297 12.88 18.44 -25.97
N ASP A 298 12.89 19.68 -26.45
CA ASP A 298 14.10 20.52 -26.45
C ASP A 298 14.24 21.36 -25.15
N PHE A 299 13.12 21.70 -24.51
CA PHE A 299 13.10 22.61 -23.35
C PHE A 299 13.39 21.94 -22.00
N ALA A 300 13.00 20.67 -21.81
CA ALA A 300 13.14 19.97 -20.54
C ALA A 300 13.34 18.45 -20.71
N PRO A 301 14.39 18.01 -21.45
CA PRO A 301 14.58 16.61 -21.80
C PRO A 301 14.72 15.70 -20.55
N PHE A 302 15.37 16.20 -19.50
CA PHE A 302 15.49 15.47 -18.24
C PHE A 302 14.16 15.32 -17.50
N GLY A 303 13.37 16.39 -17.42
CA GLY A 303 12.02 16.34 -16.85
C GLY A 303 11.14 15.36 -17.62
N ALA A 304 11.18 15.41 -18.94
CA ALA A 304 10.45 14.45 -19.78
C ALA A 304 10.85 13.00 -19.49
N LEU A 305 12.15 12.69 -19.49
CA LEU A 305 12.68 11.36 -19.16
C LEU A 305 12.19 10.88 -17.79
N LEU A 306 12.27 11.75 -16.78
CA LEU A 306 11.88 11.44 -15.41
C LEU A 306 10.38 11.14 -15.30
N SER A 307 9.52 11.88 -16.00
CA SER A 307 8.08 11.60 -16.06
C SER A 307 7.78 10.22 -16.67
N ARG A 308 8.45 9.85 -17.77
CA ARG A 308 8.25 8.52 -18.40
C ARG A 308 8.75 7.40 -17.49
N ALA A 309 9.92 7.58 -16.88
CA ALA A 309 10.45 6.62 -15.92
C ALA A 309 9.50 6.43 -14.72
N GLN A 310 8.98 7.52 -14.17
CA GLN A 310 8.01 7.47 -13.08
C GLN A 310 6.71 6.78 -13.49
N MET A 311 6.15 7.13 -14.64
CA MET A 311 4.95 6.48 -15.20
C MET A 311 5.17 4.97 -15.38
N LEU A 312 6.31 4.53 -15.93
CA LEU A 312 6.62 3.11 -16.11
C LEU A 312 6.76 2.38 -14.78
N VAL A 313 7.47 2.96 -13.81
CA VAL A 313 7.64 2.39 -12.46
C VAL A 313 6.29 2.30 -11.75
N HIS A 314 5.45 3.32 -11.89
CA HIS A 314 4.12 3.33 -11.31
C HIS A 314 3.21 2.28 -11.93
N LEU A 315 3.19 2.16 -13.27
CA LEU A 315 2.37 1.19 -13.99
C LEU A 315 2.82 -0.25 -13.69
N ALA A 316 4.07 -0.59 -14.01
CA ALA A 316 4.60 -1.93 -13.82
C ALA A 316 4.70 -2.31 -12.33
N GLY A 317 5.11 -1.36 -11.49
CA GLY A 317 5.19 -1.55 -10.04
C GLY A 317 3.82 -1.79 -9.42
N SER A 318 2.79 -1.03 -9.81
CA SER A 318 1.42 -1.25 -9.30
C SER A 318 0.87 -2.61 -9.73
N ILE A 319 1.07 -3.02 -10.99
CA ILE A 319 0.67 -4.36 -11.47
C ILE A 319 1.37 -5.45 -10.66
N ALA A 320 2.69 -5.34 -10.47
CA ALA A 320 3.47 -6.32 -9.71
C ALA A 320 3.03 -6.39 -8.23
N VAL A 321 2.82 -5.22 -7.60
CA VAL A 321 2.33 -5.12 -6.22
C VAL A 321 0.95 -5.76 -6.09
N LEU A 322 0.00 -5.43 -6.97
CA LEU A 322 -1.35 -6.02 -6.94
C LEU A 322 -1.30 -7.54 -7.15
N ALA A 323 -0.53 -8.01 -8.13
CA ALA A 323 -0.40 -9.43 -8.45
C ALA A 323 0.23 -10.24 -7.30
N LEU A 324 1.20 -9.67 -6.57
CA LEU A 324 1.92 -10.36 -5.51
C LEU A 324 1.27 -10.19 -4.13
N MET A 325 0.80 -8.99 -3.79
CA MET A 325 0.15 -8.69 -2.51
C MET A 325 -1.31 -9.13 -2.48
N GLY A 326 -1.96 -9.29 -3.63
CA GLY A 326 -3.31 -9.86 -3.76
C GLY A 326 -3.37 -11.36 -3.48
N ARG A 327 -2.26 -12.10 -3.63
CA ARG A 327 -2.18 -13.53 -3.31
C ARG A 327 -2.33 -13.79 -1.81
N ARG A 328 -2.61 -15.04 -1.41
CA ARG A 328 -2.66 -15.41 0.01
C ARG A 328 -1.32 -15.12 0.68
N GLY A 329 -1.35 -14.36 1.77
CA GLY A 329 -0.17 -14.03 2.57
C GLY A 329 0.19 -15.13 3.55
N GLU A 330 1.35 -14.99 4.19
CA GLU A 330 1.82 -15.92 5.21
C GLU A 330 1.22 -15.56 6.58
N PRO A 331 0.84 -16.54 7.41
CA PRO A 331 0.48 -16.31 8.81
C PRO A 331 1.65 -15.69 9.60
N ALA A 332 1.43 -14.52 10.21
CA ALA A 332 2.37 -13.93 11.14
C ALA A 332 2.28 -14.69 12.48
N ARG A 333 3.32 -15.45 12.82
CA ARG A 333 3.46 -16.09 14.13
C ARG A 333 4.37 -15.24 15.03
N PRO A 334 4.08 -15.11 16.34
CA PRO A 334 5.00 -14.48 17.29
C PRO A 334 6.37 -15.16 17.24
N GLY A 335 7.46 -14.39 17.20
CA GLY A 335 8.83 -14.92 17.21
C GLY A 335 9.44 -15.30 15.85
N MET A 336 8.72 -15.12 14.73
CA MET A 336 9.31 -15.38 13.40
C MET A 336 10.31 -14.30 12.94
N PRO A 337 11.33 -14.68 12.12
CA PRO A 337 12.22 -13.74 11.43
C PRO A 337 11.44 -12.69 10.63
N GLY A 338 11.86 -11.43 10.74
CA GLY A 338 11.19 -10.26 10.14
C GLY A 338 10.20 -9.54 11.07
N MET A 339 9.95 -10.04 12.27
CA MET A 339 9.53 -9.16 13.36
C MET A 339 10.69 -8.25 13.75
N PRO A 340 10.46 -6.97 14.10
CA PRO A 340 11.51 -6.13 14.68
C PRO A 340 11.75 -6.63 16.10
N GLY A 341 12.57 -7.68 16.22
CA GLY A 341 13.20 -8.00 17.48
C GLY A 341 14.00 -6.78 17.94
N PRO A 342 14.31 -6.67 19.24
CA PRO A 342 15.26 -5.69 19.76
C PRO A 342 16.71 -6.00 19.32
N GLY A 343 16.90 -6.38 18.06
CA GLY A 343 18.16 -6.77 17.45
C GLY A 343 18.06 -6.55 15.95
N LEU A 344 18.32 -5.32 15.52
CA LEU A 344 18.94 -5.11 14.21
C LEU A 344 20.22 -5.97 14.19
N PRO A 345 20.53 -6.68 13.09
CA PRO A 345 21.80 -7.38 12.94
C PRO A 345 22.92 -6.35 13.04
N GLY A 346 23.64 -6.32 14.15
CA GLY A 346 24.71 -5.35 14.42
C GLY A 346 24.67 -4.69 15.81
N TYR A 347 23.55 -4.72 16.52
CA TYR A 347 23.47 -4.24 17.91
C TYR A 347 23.11 -5.39 18.85
N ALA A 348 24.12 -6.13 19.28
CA ALA A 348 24.01 -6.96 20.47
C ALA A 348 23.91 -6.00 21.68
N VAL A 349 22.78 -5.97 22.36
CA VAL A 349 22.67 -5.33 23.67
C VAL A 349 23.28 -6.31 24.68
N PRO A 350 24.44 -6.02 25.29
CA PRO A 350 25.00 -6.87 26.32
C PRO A 350 24.09 -6.81 27.55
N GLY A 351 23.59 -7.95 28.03
CA GLY A 351 22.90 -8.05 29.32
C GLY A 351 21.44 -8.50 29.33
N ALA A 352 20.87 -8.97 28.22
CA ALA A 352 19.54 -9.61 28.27
C ALA A 352 19.63 -11.02 28.90
N PRO A 353 18.99 -11.28 30.06
CA PRO A 353 19.05 -12.60 30.70
C PRO A 353 18.18 -13.61 29.94
N GLY A 354 18.76 -14.75 29.56
CA GLY A 354 18.01 -15.99 29.37
C GLY A 354 17.67 -16.45 27.95
N PHE A 355 18.50 -16.22 26.94
CA PHE A 355 18.43 -17.00 25.69
C PHE A 355 19.62 -17.96 25.58
N ALA A 356 19.47 -19.14 26.19
CA ALA A 356 20.29 -20.30 25.89
C ALA A 356 19.74 -20.96 24.61
N GLY A 357 20.58 -21.04 23.58
CA GLY A 357 20.28 -21.83 22.38
C GLY A 357 20.19 -21.02 21.08
N ALA A 358 21.29 -20.41 20.66
CA ALA A 358 21.56 -20.23 19.23
C ALA A 358 22.69 -21.20 18.84
N PRO A 359 22.56 -21.99 17.77
CA PRO A 359 23.64 -22.84 17.29
C PRO A 359 24.82 -21.95 16.88
N ALA A 360 25.97 -22.16 17.51
CA ALA A 360 27.21 -21.50 17.13
C ALA A 360 27.58 -21.95 15.70
N TYR A 361 27.50 -21.03 14.75
CA TYR A 361 28.09 -21.20 13.43
C TYR A 361 29.60 -21.32 13.60
N GLY A 362 30.16 -22.42 13.10
CA GLY A 362 31.55 -22.81 13.28
C GLY A 362 32.54 -21.77 12.81
N ASN A 363 33.52 -21.50 13.66
CA ASN A 363 34.75 -20.85 13.29
C ASN A 363 35.78 -21.95 12.96
N PRO A 364 36.38 -21.98 11.77
CA PRO A 364 37.43 -22.93 11.43
C PRO A 364 38.78 -22.36 11.84
N GLY A 365 39.43 -22.94 12.85
CA GLY A 365 40.85 -22.68 13.08
C GLY A 365 41.34 -22.97 14.50
N GLY A 366 42.10 -24.05 14.65
CA GLY A 366 43.13 -24.17 15.68
C GLY A 366 42.87 -25.20 16.79
N PRO A 367 43.72 -26.23 16.95
CA PRO A 367 43.74 -27.06 18.15
C PRO A 367 44.38 -26.29 19.31
N VAL A 368 43.67 -26.13 20.42
CA VAL A 368 44.22 -25.61 21.67
C VAL A 368 44.65 -26.82 22.53
N PRO A 369 45.93 -26.95 22.91
CA PRO A 369 46.41 -28.02 23.78
C PRO A 369 45.85 -27.93 25.19
N GLY A 370 45.45 -29.08 25.74
CA GLY A 370 44.86 -29.20 27.07
C GLY A 370 45.83 -28.86 28.19
N ALA A 371 45.35 -28.08 29.15
CA ALA A 371 45.97 -27.89 30.45
C ALA A 371 45.39 -28.91 31.45
N ALA A 372 46.29 -29.62 32.13
CA ALA A 372 45.99 -30.61 33.14
C ALA A 372 45.45 -29.97 34.43
N GLY A 373 44.35 -30.50 34.95
CA GLY A 373 43.83 -30.21 36.28
C GLY A 373 43.96 -31.44 37.20
N PRO A 374 44.31 -31.30 38.50
CA PRO A 374 44.74 -32.41 39.33
C PRO A 374 43.62 -33.02 40.20
N GLY A 375 43.58 -34.35 40.25
CA GLY A 375 43.40 -35.13 41.48
C GLY A 375 41.98 -35.43 41.98
N ALA A 376 41.55 -36.69 41.81
CA ALA A 376 40.84 -37.46 42.84
C ALA A 376 41.03 -38.98 42.57
N PRO A 377 41.38 -39.80 43.58
CA PRO A 377 41.64 -41.22 43.38
C PRO A 377 40.36 -42.06 43.53
N MET A 378 40.15 -43.03 42.64
CA MET A 378 39.26 -44.17 42.92
C MET A 378 39.98 -45.50 42.65
N PRO A 379 39.80 -46.54 43.49
CA PRO A 379 40.65 -47.72 43.50
C PRO A 379 39.98 -48.94 42.84
N GLY A 380 40.78 -49.66 42.03
CA GLY A 380 40.87 -51.14 42.07
C GLY A 380 39.87 -51.98 41.26
N GLY A 381 40.40 -52.66 40.24
CA GLY A 381 39.81 -53.92 39.70
C GLY A 381 40.40 -54.31 38.33
N PRO A 382 40.73 -55.58 38.03
CA PRO A 382 41.98 -55.86 37.29
C PRO A 382 41.86 -56.72 36.00
N VAL A 383 42.99 -56.73 35.25
CA VAL A 383 43.55 -57.76 34.32
C VAL A 383 42.98 -57.87 32.85
N PRO A 384 43.65 -58.57 31.88
CA PRO A 384 44.69 -58.07 30.95
C PRO A 384 44.51 -58.44 29.45
N GLY A 385 45.36 -57.92 28.56
CA GLY A 385 45.83 -58.65 27.37
C GLY A 385 45.79 -57.91 26.03
N ALA A 386 46.92 -57.34 25.62
CA ALA A 386 47.22 -56.91 24.25
C ALA A 386 47.52 -58.17 23.37
N PRO A 387 47.53 -58.14 22.00
CA PRO A 387 48.33 -57.21 21.19
C PRO A 387 47.68 -56.67 19.89
N MET A 388 48.17 -55.49 19.46
CA MET A 388 48.12 -54.92 18.10
C MET A 388 49.03 -55.74 17.14
N PRO A 389 49.02 -55.60 15.77
CA PRO A 389 48.89 -54.33 15.03
C PRO A 389 48.26 -54.34 13.61
N GLY A 390 47.87 -53.13 13.16
CA GLY A 390 48.16 -52.65 11.80
C GLY A 390 47.02 -52.60 10.78
N GLY A 391 46.91 -51.48 10.05
CA GLY A 391 46.40 -51.50 8.67
C GLY A 391 45.37 -50.44 8.26
N TYR A 392 45.86 -49.23 7.99
CA TYR A 392 45.38 -48.21 7.06
C TYR A 392 44.21 -48.52 6.10
N GLY A 393 43.28 -47.55 6.01
CA GLY A 393 42.84 -47.01 4.72
C GLY A 393 41.37 -47.21 4.32
N GLY A 394 40.68 -46.11 3.98
CA GLY A 394 39.71 -46.11 2.89
C GLY A 394 38.24 -45.85 3.23
N TYR A 395 37.82 -44.62 2.96
CA TYR A 395 36.49 -44.18 2.46
C TYR A 395 35.22 -44.89 2.96
N GLN A 396 34.46 -44.22 3.84
CA GLN A 396 33.04 -44.51 4.04
C GLN A 396 32.23 -44.08 2.81
N GLN A 397 31.59 -45.04 2.15
CA GLN A 397 30.56 -44.82 1.14
C GLN A 397 29.25 -44.32 1.79
N PRO A 398 28.47 -43.47 1.10
CA PRO A 398 27.13 -43.08 1.55
C PRO A 398 26.11 -44.23 1.40
N PRO A 399 24.99 -44.22 2.17
CA PRO A 399 24.00 -45.28 2.16
C PRO A 399 23.33 -45.46 0.79
N VAL A 400 23.28 -46.71 0.33
CA VAL A 400 22.57 -47.17 -0.87
C VAL A 400 21.06 -47.02 -0.63
N GLY A 401 20.36 -46.40 -1.58
CA GLY A 401 18.90 -46.24 -1.55
C GLY A 401 18.13 -47.57 -1.68
N PRO A 402 16.83 -47.58 -1.31
CA PRO A 402 16.02 -48.79 -1.33
C PRO A 402 15.67 -49.27 -2.75
N ALA A 403 15.57 -50.59 -2.88
CA ALA A 403 15.32 -51.31 -4.13
C ALA A 403 13.94 -50.99 -4.76
N PRO A 404 13.81 -51.00 -6.11
CA PRO A 404 12.53 -50.86 -6.79
C PRO A 404 11.77 -52.20 -6.85
N GLY A 405 10.48 -52.19 -6.49
CA GLY A 405 9.56 -53.28 -6.86
C GLY A 405 8.74 -53.86 -5.71
N GLY A 406 7.87 -53.05 -5.11
CA GLY A 406 6.76 -53.53 -4.29
C GLY A 406 5.44 -53.30 -5.03
N TYR A 407 4.66 -54.36 -5.24
CA TYR A 407 3.31 -54.30 -5.82
C TYR A 407 2.38 -53.44 -4.95
N PRO A 408 1.46 -52.65 -5.55
CA PRO A 408 0.48 -51.89 -4.77
C PRO A 408 -0.52 -52.84 -4.11
N GLY A 409 -0.67 -52.71 -2.79
CA GLY A 409 -1.70 -53.40 -2.02
C GLY A 409 -3.11 -52.94 -2.41
N PRO A 410 -4.14 -53.75 -2.11
CA PRO A 410 -5.53 -53.49 -2.51
C PRO A 410 -6.07 -52.19 -1.89
N ALA A 411 -6.81 -51.44 -2.71
CA ALA A 411 -7.41 -50.16 -2.36
C ALA A 411 -8.36 -50.29 -1.15
N GLY A 412 -8.15 -49.45 -0.14
CA GLY A 412 -9.07 -49.33 0.99
C GLY A 412 -10.45 -48.80 0.55
N PRO A 413 -11.48 -49.00 1.38
CA PRO A 413 -12.84 -48.56 1.07
C PRO A 413 -12.92 -47.04 0.94
N PRO A 414 -13.83 -46.52 0.08
CA PRO A 414 -13.97 -45.09 -0.15
C PRO A 414 -14.42 -44.35 1.13
N PRO A 415 -13.98 -43.10 1.34
CA PRO A 415 -14.42 -42.28 2.45
C PRO A 415 -15.94 -42.08 2.44
N ALA A 416 -16.57 -42.18 3.61
CA ALA A 416 -17.98 -41.89 3.79
C ALA A 416 -18.32 -40.46 3.31
N GLY A 417 -19.40 -40.35 2.54
CA GLY A 417 -19.87 -39.08 2.00
C GLY A 417 -20.27 -38.07 3.08
N PRO A 418 -20.38 -36.78 2.71
CA PRO A 418 -20.77 -35.73 3.64
C PRO A 418 -22.18 -35.96 4.19
N PRO A 419 -22.43 -35.65 5.48
CA PRO A 419 -23.75 -35.78 6.09
C PRO A 419 -24.76 -34.84 5.39
N ALA A 420 -25.99 -35.34 5.24
CA ALA A 420 -27.11 -34.59 4.67
C ALA A 420 -27.39 -33.31 5.48
N PRO A 421 -27.80 -32.19 4.84
CA PRO A 421 -28.16 -30.96 5.54
C PRO A 421 -29.39 -31.18 6.42
N GLY A 422 -29.17 -31.33 7.73
CA GLY A 422 -30.20 -31.36 8.75
C GLY A 422 -30.82 -29.98 8.97
N GLY A 423 -32.13 -29.97 9.20
CA GLY A 423 -33.00 -28.79 9.18
C GLY A 423 -32.65 -27.68 10.17
N TYR A 424 -33.02 -26.47 9.78
CA TYR A 424 -32.99 -25.28 10.62
C TYR A 424 -33.92 -25.44 11.84
N PRO A 425 -33.48 -25.05 13.05
CA PRO A 425 -34.40 -24.90 14.17
C PRO A 425 -35.38 -23.74 13.92
N PRO A 426 -36.66 -23.86 14.33
CA PRO A 426 -37.63 -22.78 14.20
C PRO A 426 -37.27 -21.60 15.11
N PRO A 427 -37.60 -20.35 14.71
CA PRO A 427 -37.35 -19.17 15.54
C PRO A 427 -38.26 -19.16 16.77
N GLN A 428 -37.66 -19.15 17.97
CA GLN A 428 -38.35 -18.86 19.22
C GLN A 428 -38.65 -17.35 19.31
N GLY A 429 -39.93 -17.01 19.55
CA GLY A 429 -40.42 -15.67 19.87
C GLY A 429 -39.92 -15.16 21.24
N GLY A 430 -40.26 -13.96 21.70
CA GLY A 430 -41.25 -12.99 21.24
C GLY A 430 -41.08 -11.64 21.94
N PHE A 431 -41.81 -10.65 21.44
CA PHE A 431 -41.95 -9.34 22.07
C PHE A 431 -43.07 -9.41 23.12
N GLY A 432 -42.71 -9.23 24.39
CA GLY A 432 -43.67 -8.98 25.47
C GLY A 432 -44.07 -7.50 25.53
N PRO A 433 -45.25 -7.18 26.08
CA PRO A 433 -45.71 -5.79 26.23
C PRO A 433 -44.95 -5.04 27.34
N PRO A 434 -44.90 -3.69 27.30
CA PRO A 434 -44.18 -2.89 28.28
C PRO A 434 -44.87 -2.88 29.65
N PRO A 435 -44.11 -2.68 30.74
CA PRO A 435 -44.65 -2.62 32.10
C PRO A 435 -45.42 -1.33 32.33
N THR A 436 -46.61 -1.45 32.93
CA THR A 436 -47.32 -0.36 33.59
C THR A 436 -46.72 -0.15 34.98
N GLY A 437 -46.20 1.06 35.23
CA GLY A 437 -45.71 1.53 36.52
C GLY A 437 -45.40 3.01 36.43
#